data_AF-A0A819QJ52-F1
#
_entry.id   AF-A0A819QJ52-F1
#
_cell.length_a   1.000
_cell.length_b   1.000
_cell.length_c   1.000
_cell.angle_alpha   90.00
_cell.angle_beta   90.00
_cell.angle_gamma   90.00
#
_symmetry.space_group_name_H-M   'P 1'
#
loop_
_entity.id
_entity.type
_entity.pdbx_description
1 polymer ?
#
loop_
_entity_poly.entity_id
_entity_poly.type
_entity_poly.pdbx_seq_one_letter_code
_entity_poly.pdbx_strand_id
1 'polypeptide(L)'
;MYLYYGILVAGISVGCVSGSPTLNLYSTYFFYPVLYGPVQIAVSLFFSLLAFRNVRRIVRRQVPIVRRRLDRQMTAMILTRVVFFVIFALPFTIYRMYIINNPPSRSNSLQYSIGLLLQTSLNYFISLNNASNFYIFMAISSRYRRQVKCVLVRKCWQRWKHWHCMRQNEVAPANPVTITSNDDFD
;
A
#
# COMPACT_ATOMS: atom_id res chain seq x y z
N MET A 1 -3.82 -30.83 -12.93
CA MET A 1 -2.54 -30.11 -13.07
C MET A 1 -1.94 -29.99 -11.67
N TYR A 2 -1.12 -30.96 -11.26
CA TYR A 2 -0.54 -31.02 -9.92
C TYR A 2 0.69 -30.12 -9.86
N LEU A 3 0.65 -29.08 -9.01
CA LEU A 3 1.78 -28.20 -8.73
C LEU A 3 2.71 -28.90 -7.73
N TYR A 4 3.81 -29.50 -8.22
CA TYR A 4 4.91 -29.94 -7.36
C TYR A 4 5.67 -28.71 -6.85
N TYR A 5 5.45 -28.35 -5.59
CA TYR A 5 6.31 -27.45 -4.85
C TYR A 5 7.40 -28.29 -4.16
N GLY A 6 8.63 -28.20 -4.64
CA GLY A 6 9.79 -28.77 -3.95
C GLY A 6 10.27 -27.81 -2.87
N ILE A 7 10.38 -28.27 -1.63
CA ILE A 7 11.04 -27.51 -0.55
C ILE A 7 12.54 -27.64 -0.77
N LEU A 8 13.21 -26.53 -1.06
CA LEU A 8 14.66 -26.48 -1.19
C LEU A 8 15.22 -25.90 0.12
N VAL A 9 15.77 -26.75 0.98
CA VAL A 9 16.40 -26.34 2.25
C VAL A 9 17.83 -25.93 1.95
N ALA A 10 18.05 -24.65 1.67
CA ALA A 10 19.38 -24.05 1.53
C ALA A 10 19.59 -23.05 2.69
N GLY A 11 20.06 -23.55 3.84
CA GLY A 11 20.22 -22.73 5.06
C GLY A 11 18.89 -22.37 5.74
N ILE A 12 18.95 -21.46 6.74
CA ILE A 12 17.83 -21.07 7.64
C ILE A 12 16.62 -20.47 6.86
N SER A 13 16.74 -20.21 5.55
CA SER A 13 15.66 -19.71 4.71
C SER A 13 14.93 -20.84 3.99
N VAL A 14 13.71 -21.18 4.42
CA VAL A 14 12.82 -22.10 3.72
C VAL A 14 12.14 -21.35 2.57
N GLY A 15 12.65 -21.51 1.35
CA GLY A 15 12.06 -20.96 0.13
C GLY A 15 11.31 -22.04 -0.66
N CYS A 16 10.06 -21.78 -1.03
CA CYS A 16 9.35 -22.60 -2.02
C CYS A 16 9.85 -22.21 -3.42
N VAL A 17 10.68 -23.05 -4.03
CA VAL A 17 11.04 -22.91 -5.44
C VAL A 17 10.02 -23.70 -6.25
N SER A 18 9.39 -23.07 -7.24
CA SER A 18 8.50 -23.76 -8.17
C SER A 18 9.30 -24.85 -8.91
N GLY A 19 8.94 -26.11 -8.71
CA GLY A 19 9.72 -27.26 -9.19
C GLY A 19 9.71 -27.45 -10.71
N SER A 20 8.82 -26.75 -11.44
CA SER A 20 8.75 -26.84 -12.90
C SER A 20 9.51 -25.68 -13.57
N PRO A 21 10.64 -25.94 -14.26
CA PRO A 21 11.39 -24.90 -14.95
C PRO A 21 10.55 -24.20 -16.03
N THR A 22 9.60 -24.92 -16.64
CA THR A 22 8.66 -24.39 -17.64
C THR A 22 7.77 -23.27 -17.07
N LEU A 23 7.27 -23.42 -15.84
CA LEU A 23 6.41 -22.41 -15.22
C LEU A 23 7.22 -21.17 -14.84
N ASN A 24 8.47 -21.35 -14.42
CA ASN A 24 9.36 -20.22 -14.13
C ASN A 24 9.70 -19.43 -15.40
N LEU A 25 9.96 -20.14 -16.51
CA LEU A 25 10.18 -19.52 -17.82
C LEU A 25 8.93 -18.76 -18.29
N TYR A 26 7.75 -19.38 -18.24
CA TYR A 26 6.49 -18.71 -18.59
C TYR A 26 6.23 -17.46 -17.72
N SER A 27 6.44 -17.57 -16.41
CA SER A 27 6.21 -16.46 -15.49
C SER A 27 7.15 -15.29 -15.77
N THR A 28 8.44 -15.59 -15.96
CA THR A 28 9.49 -14.59 -16.16
C THR A 28 9.37 -13.88 -17.51
N TYR A 29 9.12 -14.61 -18.60
CA TYR A 29 9.15 -14.06 -19.95
C TYR A 29 7.80 -13.56 -20.47
N PHE A 30 6.69 -14.10 -19.98
CA PHE A 30 5.35 -13.73 -20.46
C PHE A 30 4.53 -13.03 -19.37
N PHE A 31 4.35 -13.66 -18.22
CA PHE A 31 3.40 -13.17 -17.22
C PHE A 31 3.80 -11.80 -16.65
N TYR A 32 5.03 -11.64 -16.15
CA TYR A 32 5.48 -10.37 -15.57
C TYR A 32 5.58 -9.22 -16.60
N PRO A 33 6.27 -9.39 -17.74
CA PRO A 33 6.48 -8.26 -18.66
C PRO A 33 5.24 -7.94 -19.51
N VAL A 34 4.35 -8.90 -19.80
CA VAL A 34 3.19 -8.68 -20.68
C VAL A 34 1.92 -8.44 -19.88
N LEU A 35 1.54 -9.37 -18.99
CA LEU A 35 0.28 -9.25 -18.25
C LEU A 35 0.37 -8.22 -17.12
N TYR A 36 1.46 -8.21 -16.35
CA TYR A 36 1.50 -7.38 -15.14
C TYR A 36 1.78 -5.89 -15.43
N GLY A 37 2.60 -5.59 -16.45
CA GLY A 37 2.95 -4.21 -16.80
C GLY A 37 1.97 -3.56 -17.79
N PRO A 38 2.12 -3.79 -19.11
CA PRO A 38 1.36 -3.10 -20.16
C PRO A 38 -0.15 -3.29 -20.06
N VAL A 39 -0.64 -4.50 -19.79
CA VAL A 39 -2.08 -4.78 -19.71
C VAL A 39 -2.72 -4.01 -18.55
N GLN A 40 -2.11 -4.03 -17.37
CA GLN A 40 -2.61 -3.27 -16.22
C GLN A 40 -2.64 -1.76 -16.50
N ILE A 41 -1.63 -1.23 -17.18
CA ILE A 41 -1.58 0.18 -17.60
C ILE A 41 -2.68 0.47 -18.62
N ALA A 42 -2.83 -0.36 -19.65
CA ALA A 42 -3.82 -0.20 -20.71
C ALA A 42 -5.25 -0.23 -20.16
N VAL A 43 -5.56 -1.20 -19.30
CA VAL A 43 -6.87 -1.34 -18.64
C VAL A 43 -7.15 -0.10 -17.78
N SER A 44 -6.18 0.33 -16.96
CA SER A 44 -6.33 1.50 -16.09
C SER A 44 -6.53 2.79 -16.89
N LEU A 45 -5.80 2.95 -18.00
CA LEU A 45 -5.92 4.09 -18.89
C LEU A 45 -7.28 4.10 -19.60
N PHE A 46 -7.71 2.94 -20.11
CA PHE A 46 -9.00 2.79 -20.79
C PHE A 46 -10.17 3.14 -19.87
N PHE A 47 -10.19 2.59 -18.64
CA PHE A 47 -11.23 2.94 -17.66
C PHE A 47 -11.18 4.42 -17.25
N SER A 48 -9.99 5.00 -17.11
CA SER A 48 -9.85 6.43 -16.80
C SER A 48 -10.37 7.33 -17.93
N LEU A 49 -10.10 6.96 -19.18
CA LEU A 49 -10.63 7.66 -20.36
C LEU A 49 -12.15 7.53 -20.45
N LEU A 50 -12.71 6.34 -20.22
CA LEU A 50 -14.16 6.13 -20.18
C LEU A 50 -14.80 6.96 -19.08
N ALA A 51 -14.23 6.97 -17.87
CA ALA A 51 -14.70 7.79 -16.77
C ALA A 51 -14.66 9.29 -17.12
N PHE A 52 -13.58 9.75 -17.76
CA PHE A 52 -13.46 11.13 -18.22
C PHE A 52 -14.52 11.50 -19.27
N ARG A 53 -14.76 10.61 -20.25
CA ARG A 53 -15.80 10.81 -21.27
C ARG A 53 -17.20 10.85 -20.65
N ASN A 54 -17.47 9.97 -19.69
CA ASN A 54 -18.75 9.92 -18.98
C ASN A 54 -19.00 11.22 -18.20
N VAL A 55 -18.00 11.71 -17.45
CA VAL A 55 -18.13 13.00 -16.74
C VAL A 55 -18.35 14.15 -17.74
N ARG A 56 -17.60 14.21 -18.84
CA ARG A 56 -17.78 15.26 -19.85
C ARG A 56 -19.16 15.22 -20.51
N ARG A 57 -19.74 14.03 -20.68
CA ARG A 57 -21.12 13.86 -21.19
C ARG A 57 -22.16 14.32 -20.17
N ILE A 58 -22.00 13.95 -18.89
CA ILE A 58 -22.90 14.34 -17.81
C ILE A 58 -22.93 15.86 -17.67
N VAL A 59 -21.78 16.54 -17.78
CA VAL A 59 -21.69 18.00 -17.72
C VAL A 59 -22.62 18.73 -18.69
N ARG A 60 -22.96 18.13 -19.84
CA ARG A 60 -23.85 18.74 -20.85
C ARG A 60 -25.34 18.56 -20.52
N ARG A 61 -25.71 17.58 -19.70
CA ARG A 61 -27.09 17.40 -19.22
C ARG A 61 -27.18 18.11 -17.87
N GLN A 62 -28.12 19.04 -17.69
CA GLN A 62 -28.21 19.91 -16.50
C GLN A 62 -28.51 19.09 -15.21
N VAL A 63 -27.51 18.39 -14.67
CA VAL A 63 -27.57 17.66 -13.40
C VAL A 63 -27.29 18.64 -12.26
N PRO A 64 -27.96 18.51 -11.09
CA PRO A 64 -27.76 19.38 -9.94
C PRO A 64 -26.27 19.57 -9.58
N ILE A 65 -25.91 20.84 -9.31
CA ILE A 65 -24.53 21.33 -9.12
C ILE A 65 -23.74 20.54 -8.06
N VAL A 66 -24.43 20.02 -7.03
CA VAL A 66 -23.80 19.28 -5.92
C VAL A 66 -23.23 17.93 -6.38
N ARG A 67 -23.96 17.16 -7.21
CA ARG A 67 -23.47 15.86 -7.71
C ARG A 67 -22.25 16.04 -8.64
N ARG A 68 -22.27 17.09 -9.47
CA ARG A 68 -21.19 17.40 -10.41
C ARG A 68 -19.83 17.62 -9.73
N ARG A 69 -19.80 18.26 -8.55
CA ARG A 69 -18.55 18.47 -7.81
C ARG A 69 -17.96 17.17 -7.28
N LEU A 70 -18.81 16.25 -6.82
CA LEU A 70 -18.39 14.94 -6.33
C LEU A 70 -17.77 14.10 -7.46
N ASP A 71 -18.44 14.01 -8.61
CA ASP A 71 -17.98 13.21 -9.75
C ASP A 71 -16.69 13.77 -10.36
N ARG A 72 -16.57 15.10 -10.46
CA ARG A 72 -15.33 15.76 -10.91
C ARG A 72 -14.17 15.49 -9.96
N GLN A 73 -14.43 15.49 -8.66
CA GLN A 73 -13.40 15.20 -7.66
C GLN A 73 -12.95 13.74 -7.74
N MET A 74 -13.89 12.80 -7.84
CA MET A 74 -13.58 11.37 -7.96
C MET A 74 -12.77 11.07 -9.23
N THR A 75 -13.20 11.62 -10.37
CA THR A 75 -12.48 11.42 -11.64
C THR A 75 -11.10 12.07 -11.67
N ALA A 76 -10.95 13.28 -11.13
CA ALA A 76 -9.63 13.91 -10.98
C ALA A 76 -8.71 13.04 -10.13
N MET A 77 -9.23 12.46 -9.04
CA MET A 77 -8.44 11.59 -8.18
C MET A 77 -8.01 10.29 -8.87
N ILE A 78 -8.90 9.64 -9.64
CA ILE A 78 -8.56 8.43 -10.40
C ILE A 78 -7.50 8.76 -11.46
N LEU A 79 -7.66 9.87 -12.18
CA LEU A 79 -6.70 10.30 -13.20
C LEU A 79 -5.32 10.54 -12.59
N THR A 80 -5.24 11.27 -11.48
CA THR A 80 -3.98 11.51 -10.77
C THR A 80 -3.35 10.19 -10.33
N ARG A 81 -4.13 9.26 -9.78
CA ARG A 81 -3.64 7.93 -9.39
C ARG A 81 -3.04 7.17 -10.57
N VAL A 82 -3.69 7.17 -11.73
CA VAL A 82 -3.18 6.49 -12.93
C VAL A 82 -1.90 7.15 -13.44
N VAL A 83 -1.80 8.48 -13.41
CA VAL A 83 -0.57 9.19 -13.80
C VAL A 83 0.60 8.79 -12.88
N PHE A 84 0.41 8.80 -11.56
CA PHE A 84 1.44 8.35 -10.62
C PHE A 84 1.81 6.88 -10.80
N PHE A 85 0.81 6.02 -11.02
CA PHE A 85 1.03 4.61 -11.30
C PHE A 85 1.93 4.42 -12.53
N VAL A 86 1.66 5.15 -13.63
CA VAL A 86 2.48 5.08 -14.84
C VAL A 86 3.90 5.57 -14.57
N ILE A 87 4.07 6.71 -13.90
CA ILE A 87 5.40 7.29 -13.61
C ILE A 87 6.25 6.34 -12.77
N PHE A 88 5.67 5.67 -11.77
CA PHE A 88 6.43 4.77 -10.88
C PHE A 88 6.56 3.33 -11.40
N ALA A 89 5.56 2.80 -12.13
CA ALA A 89 5.57 1.42 -12.61
C ALA A 89 6.38 1.24 -13.91
N LEU A 90 6.43 2.27 -14.76
CA LEU A 90 7.09 2.20 -16.06
C LEU A 90 8.62 1.96 -15.94
N PRO A 91 9.38 2.70 -15.09
CA PRO A 91 10.81 2.46 -14.92
C PRO A 91 11.13 1.04 -14.44
N PHE A 92 10.31 0.51 -13.52
CA PHE A 92 10.46 -0.86 -13.05
C PHE A 92 10.22 -1.89 -14.17
N THR A 93 9.20 -1.68 -14.99
CA THR A 93 8.86 -2.59 -16.09
C THR A 93 9.97 -2.59 -17.14
N ILE A 94 10.48 -1.42 -17.53
CA ILE A 94 11.60 -1.30 -18.47
C ILE A 94 12.85 -2.00 -17.91
N TYR A 95 13.20 -1.73 -16.66
CA TYR A 95 14.37 -2.33 -16.02
C TYR A 95 14.26 -3.85 -15.92
N ARG A 96 13.06 -4.37 -15.59
CA ARG A 96 12.80 -5.82 -15.57
C ARG A 96 12.98 -6.43 -16.95
N MET A 97 12.44 -5.82 -18.01
CA MET A 97 12.66 -6.27 -19.38
C MET A 97 14.15 -6.25 -19.74
N TYR A 98 14.88 -5.21 -19.36
CA TYR A 98 16.33 -5.10 -19.61
C TYR A 98 17.11 -6.24 -18.95
N ILE A 99 16.87 -6.53 -17.67
CA ILE A 99 17.55 -7.63 -16.94
C ILE A 99 17.23 -9.00 -17.54
N ILE A 100 15.99 -9.23 -17.97
CA ILE A 100 15.61 -10.53 -18.56
C ILE A 100 16.38 -10.77 -19.85
N ASN A 101 16.59 -9.73 -20.66
CA ASN A 101 17.34 -9.83 -21.92
C ASN A 101 18.87 -9.82 -21.71
N ASN A 102 19.35 -9.15 -20.66
CA ASN A 102 20.77 -8.98 -20.36
C ASN A 102 21.04 -9.36 -18.89
N PRO A 103 21.02 -10.66 -18.55
CA PRO A 103 21.28 -11.07 -17.17
C PRO A 103 22.71 -10.69 -16.78
N PRO A 104 22.92 -10.01 -15.63
CA PRO A 104 24.26 -9.63 -15.21
C PRO A 104 25.12 -10.87 -14.95
N SER A 105 26.32 -10.90 -15.50
CA SER A 105 27.26 -12.00 -15.25
C SER A 105 27.67 -12.02 -13.78
N ARG A 106 27.60 -13.19 -13.15
CA ARG A 106 28.03 -13.39 -11.75
C ARG A 106 29.54 -13.22 -11.56
N SER A 107 30.33 -13.30 -12.63
CA SER A 107 31.78 -13.08 -12.58
C SER A 107 32.14 -11.62 -12.28
N ASN A 108 31.26 -10.68 -12.65
CA ASN A 108 31.51 -9.24 -12.53
C ASN A 108 30.78 -8.69 -11.29
N SER A 109 31.45 -8.74 -10.14
CA SER A 109 30.90 -8.27 -8.85
C SER A 109 30.39 -6.83 -8.87
N LEU A 110 31.01 -5.95 -9.66
CA LEU A 110 30.62 -4.55 -9.82
C LEU A 110 29.26 -4.42 -10.53
N GLN A 111 29.08 -5.10 -11.68
CA GLN A 111 27.81 -5.06 -12.42
C GLN A 111 26.66 -5.65 -11.61
N TYR A 112 26.94 -6.73 -10.88
CA TYR A 112 25.96 -7.34 -10.00
C TYR A 112 25.51 -6.39 -8.87
N SER A 113 26.45 -5.71 -8.23
CA SER A 113 26.17 -4.74 -7.16
C SER A 113 25.32 -3.56 -7.65
N ILE A 114 25.63 -3.01 -8.83
CA ILE A 114 24.83 -1.96 -9.46
C ILE A 114 23.41 -2.45 -9.76
N GLY A 115 23.28 -3.68 -10.27
CA GLY A 115 21.98 -4.30 -10.50
C GLY A 115 21.15 -4.40 -9.21
N LEU A 116 21.77 -4.84 -8.12
CA LEU A 116 21.09 -4.96 -6.83
C LEU A 116 20.59 -3.61 -6.29
N LEU A 117 21.42 -2.57 -6.41
CA LEU A 117 21.04 -1.21 -6.00
C LEU A 117 19.85 -0.70 -6.81
N LEU A 118 19.91 -0.79 -8.14
CA LEU A 118 18.82 -0.36 -9.02
C LEU A 118 17.52 -1.13 -8.73
N GLN A 119 17.61 -2.46 -8.58
CA GLN A 119 16.46 -3.29 -8.22
C GLN A 119 15.83 -2.86 -6.89
N THR A 120 16.65 -2.56 -5.88
CA THR A 120 16.19 -2.12 -4.55
C THR A 120 15.54 -0.74 -4.63
N SER A 121 16.16 0.21 -5.34
CA SER A 121 15.60 1.55 -5.55
C SER A 121 14.26 1.50 -6.30
N LEU A 122 14.13 0.66 -7.33
CA LEU A 122 12.88 0.52 -8.06
C LEU A 122 11.77 -0.16 -7.23
N ASN A 123 12.14 -1.16 -6.41
CA ASN A 123 11.20 -1.77 -5.46
C ASN A 123 10.69 -0.74 -4.43
N TYR A 124 11.53 0.20 -4.01
CA TYR A 124 11.12 1.31 -3.16
C TYR A 124 10.08 2.21 -3.87
N PHE A 125 10.26 2.52 -5.16
CA PHE A 125 9.25 3.27 -5.92
C PHE A 125 7.89 2.55 -6.02
N ILE A 126 7.88 1.23 -6.18
CA ILE A 126 6.62 0.45 -6.16
C ILE A 126 5.95 0.58 -4.78
N SER A 127 6.74 0.50 -3.72
CA SER A 127 6.23 0.62 -2.34
C SER A 127 5.69 2.03 -2.08
N LEU A 128 6.37 3.07 -2.57
CA LEU A 128 5.89 4.44 -2.57
C LEU A 128 4.60 4.59 -3.37
N ASN A 129 4.47 3.95 -4.53
CA ASN A 129 3.23 3.99 -5.31
C ASN A 129 2.05 3.40 -4.53
N ASN A 130 2.26 2.30 -3.78
CA ASN A 130 1.23 1.74 -2.91
C ASN A 130 0.82 2.72 -1.80
N ALA A 131 1.80 3.35 -1.15
CA ALA A 131 1.57 4.36 -0.11
C ALA A 131 0.96 5.66 -0.67
N SER A 132 1.31 6.03 -1.90
CA SER A 132 0.91 7.27 -2.57
C SER A 132 -0.61 7.42 -2.63
N ASN A 133 -1.34 6.31 -2.75
CA ASN A 133 -2.80 6.31 -2.76
C ASN A 133 -3.33 7.08 -1.55
N PHE A 134 -2.87 6.75 -0.34
CA PHE A 134 -3.30 7.41 0.89
C PHE A 134 -2.98 8.91 0.88
N TYR A 135 -1.76 9.29 0.46
CA TYR A 135 -1.34 10.69 0.37
C TYR A 135 -2.14 11.47 -0.68
N ILE A 136 -2.46 10.85 -1.82
CA ILE A 136 -3.30 11.43 -2.87
C ILE A 136 -4.72 11.64 -2.35
N PHE A 137 -5.31 10.66 -1.66
CA PHE A 137 -6.62 10.82 -0.98
C PHE A 137 -6.60 11.97 0.02
N MET A 138 -5.53 12.09 0.80
CA MET A 138 -5.35 13.16 1.77
C MET A 138 -5.15 14.54 1.10
N ALA A 139 -4.44 14.61 -0.02
CA ALA A 139 -4.16 15.87 -0.72
C ALA A 139 -5.38 16.40 -1.50
N ILE A 140 -6.09 15.51 -2.21
CA ILE A 140 -7.18 15.91 -3.13
C ILE A 140 -8.54 16.02 -2.42
N SER A 141 -8.82 15.17 -1.44
CA SER A 141 -10.14 15.11 -0.81
C SER A 141 -10.25 15.91 0.47
N SER A 142 -10.85 17.11 0.38
CA SER A 142 -11.16 17.94 1.56
C SER A 142 -12.10 17.24 2.55
N ARG A 143 -13.04 16.42 2.06
CA ARG A 143 -13.94 15.61 2.90
C ARG A 143 -13.17 14.53 3.63
N TYR A 144 -12.29 13.82 2.94
CA TYR A 144 -11.43 12.80 3.55
C TYR A 144 -10.54 13.41 4.63
N ARG A 145 -9.93 14.58 4.37
CA ARG A 145 -9.18 15.31 5.39
C ARG A 145 -10.00 15.63 6.64
N ARG A 146 -11.25 16.09 6.48
CA ARG A 146 -12.14 16.37 7.61
C ARG A 146 -12.46 15.09 8.39
N GLN A 147 -12.78 13.99 7.70
CA GLN A 147 -13.05 12.70 8.33
C GLN A 147 -11.83 12.17 9.09
N VAL A 148 -10.65 12.20 8.48
CA VAL A 148 -9.38 11.79 9.11
C VAL A 148 -9.09 12.66 10.33
N LYS A 149 -9.26 13.98 10.24
CA LYS A 149 -9.13 14.88 11.40
C LYS A 149 -10.11 14.52 12.50
N CYS A 150 -11.40 14.30 12.20
CA CYS A 150 -12.40 13.91 13.19
C CYS A 150 -12.05 12.58 13.88
N VAL A 151 -11.59 11.58 13.11
CA VAL A 151 -11.19 10.27 13.66
C VAL A 151 -9.92 10.39 14.52
N LEU A 152 -8.91 11.14 14.06
CA LEU A 152 -7.67 11.36 14.80
C LEU A 152 -7.94 12.12 16.10
N VAL A 153 -8.71 13.22 16.04
CA VAL A 153 -9.10 14.00 17.23
C VAL A 153 -9.85 13.10 18.21
N ARG A 154 -10.79 12.27 17.75
CA ARG A 154 -11.54 11.35 18.61
C ARG A 154 -10.64 10.30 19.27
N LYS A 155 -9.70 9.70 18.54
CA LYS A 155 -8.75 8.72 19.10
C LYS A 155 -7.78 9.38 20.09
N CYS A 156 -7.25 10.56 19.77
CA CYS A 156 -6.39 11.31 20.68
C CYS A 156 -7.14 11.68 21.96
N TRP A 157 -8.39 12.13 21.84
CA TRP A 157 -9.25 12.43 22.98
C TRP A 157 -9.51 11.20 23.87
N GLN A 158 -9.83 10.05 23.27
CA GLN A 158 -10.02 8.80 24.01
C GLN A 158 -8.74 8.35 24.74
N ARG A 159 -7.58 8.44 24.08
CA ARG A 159 -6.30 8.08 24.67
C ARG A 159 -5.91 9.03 25.81
N TRP A 160 -6.17 10.33 25.64
CA TRP A 160 -5.97 11.34 26.67
C TRP A 160 -6.87 11.10 27.89
N LYS A 161 -8.16 10.80 27.67
CA LYS A 161 -9.10 10.47 28.76
C LYS A 161 -8.67 9.22 29.53
N HIS A 162 -8.22 8.18 28.83
CA HIS A 162 -7.72 6.96 29.47
C HIS A 162 -6.46 7.23 30.32
N TRP A 163 -5.53 8.04 29.81
CA TRP A 163 -4.32 8.42 30.54
C TRP A 163 -4.62 9.24 31.81
N HIS A 164 -5.59 10.16 31.74
CA HIS A 164 -6.05 10.90 32.93
C HIS A 164 -6.69 10.01 33.99
N CYS A 165 -7.43 8.97 33.59
CA CYS A 165 -8.03 8.01 34.52
C CYS A 165 -6.97 7.17 35.24
N MET A 166 -5.92 6.72 34.54
CA MET A 166 -4.81 5.98 35.16
C MET A 166 -4.06 6.85 36.17
N ARG A 167 -3.82 8.13 35.85
CA ARG A 167 -3.12 9.05 36.75
C ARG A 167 -3.90 9.37 38.04
N GLN A 168 -5.24 9.36 38.02
CA GLN A 168 -6.04 9.56 39.23
C GLN A 168 -5.98 8.38 40.20
N ASN A 169 -5.83 7.15 39.71
CA ASN A 169 -5.73 5.96 40.55
C ASN A 169 -4.39 5.84 41.27
N GLU A 170 -3.33 6.47 40.76
CA GLU A 170 -1.98 6.42 41.33
C GLU A 170 -1.77 7.41 42.49
N VAL A 171 -2.56 8.49 42.53
CA VAL A 171 -2.47 9.54 43.57
C VAL A 171 -3.48 9.32 44.71
N ALA A 172 -4.35 8.31 44.61
CA ALA A 172 -5.20 7.94 45.73
C ALA A 172 -4.30 7.40 46.86
N PRO A 173 -4.15 8.11 48.00
CA PRO A 173 -3.39 7.59 49.12
C PRO A 173 -4.04 6.28 49.54
N ALA A 174 -3.24 5.24 49.76
CA ALA A 174 -3.72 4.00 50.35
C ALA A 174 -4.47 4.39 51.63
N ASN A 175 -5.80 4.25 51.63
CA ASN A 175 -6.58 4.44 52.84
C ASN A 175 -5.94 3.52 53.88
N PRO A 176 -5.55 4.05 55.05
CA PRO A 176 -4.96 3.22 56.09
C PRO A 176 -5.94 2.10 56.37
N VAL A 177 -5.50 0.86 56.12
CA VAL A 177 -6.25 -0.33 56.47
C VAL A 177 -6.53 -0.21 57.96
N THR A 178 -7.79 0.09 58.29
CA THR A 178 -8.23 0.16 59.67
C THR A 178 -8.30 -1.29 60.13
N ILE A 179 -7.19 -1.78 60.70
CA ILE A 179 -7.14 -3.08 61.37
C ILE A 179 -8.04 -2.93 62.60
N THR A 180 -9.30 -3.32 62.47
CA THR A 180 -10.17 -3.54 63.62
C THR A 180 -9.71 -4.84 64.26
N SER A 181 -8.82 -4.74 65.25
CA SER A 181 -8.52 -5.82 66.20
C SER A 181 -9.76 -6.02 67.07
N ASN A 182 -10.68 -6.86 66.61
CA ASN A 182 -11.61 -7.53 67.52
C ASN A 182 -10.92 -8.80 68.02
N ASP A 183 -9.98 -8.60 68.94
CA ASP A 183 -9.55 -9.62 69.88
C ASP A 183 -10.51 -9.54 71.07
N ASP A 184 -11.67 -10.20 70.96
CA ASP A 184 -12.46 -10.61 72.12
C ASP A 184 -12.30 -12.13 72.24
N PHE A 185 -11.41 -12.50 73.15
CA PHE A 185 -11.25 -13.84 73.73
C PHE A 185 -12.34 -14.00 74.80
N ASP A 186 -13.23 -14.97 74.61
CA ASP A 186 -13.89 -15.78 75.64
C ASP A 186 -14.04 -17.21 75.12
#